data_AF-G0NDW3-F1
#
_entry.id   AF-G0NDW3-F1
#
_cell.length_a   1.000
_cell.length_b   1.000
_cell.length_c   1.000
_cell.angle_alpha   90.00
_cell.angle_beta   90.00
_cell.angle_gamma   90.00
#
_symmetry.space_group_name_H-M   'P 1'
#
loop_
_entity.id
_entity.type
_entity.pdbx_description
1 polymer ?
#
loop_
_entity_poly.entity_id
_entity_poly.type
_entity_poly.pdbx_seq_one_letter_code
_entity_poly.pdbx_strand_id
1 'polypeptide(L)'
;MQSGSTMVLMVEIYSSGWPTNVKTEEEKREFCRRYKEKEHIHLDDWSRFVKNPGKRAVAKLMLNSLVVQSANQRLCSRIDELTRVHSMKCHEKALLVNRIIELKAVVAQLKSENTTMEELPLGKVCTEGGPTSK
;
A
#
# COMPACT_ATOMS: atom_id res chain seq x y z
N MET A 1 12.86 -2.89 -13.05
CA MET A 1 12.66 -1.50 -13.53
C MET A 1 12.29 -0.65 -12.32
N GLN A 2 12.94 0.50 -12.11
CA GLN A 2 12.61 1.39 -10.99
C GLN A 2 11.35 2.19 -11.34
N SER A 3 10.43 2.35 -10.38
CA SER A 3 9.22 3.15 -10.57
C SER A 3 9.57 4.64 -10.71
N GLY A 4 8.74 5.43 -11.39
CA GLY A 4 8.95 6.87 -11.59
C GLY A 4 9.18 7.62 -10.27
N SER A 5 8.45 7.25 -9.21
CA SER A 5 8.63 7.81 -7.87
C SER A 5 9.99 7.48 -7.26
N THR A 6 10.50 6.28 -7.51
CA THR A 6 11.81 5.81 -7.03
C THR A 6 12.95 6.62 -7.66
N MET A 7 12.80 7.00 -8.93
CA MET A 7 13.78 7.84 -9.64
C MET A 7 13.85 9.24 -9.04
N VAL A 8 12.71 9.86 -8.72
CA VAL A 8 12.68 11.20 -8.10
C VAL A 8 13.29 11.16 -6.69
N LEU A 9 13.02 10.10 -5.94
CA LEU A 9 13.62 9.90 -4.61
C LEU A 9 15.14 9.73 -4.68
N MET A 10 15.66 8.99 -5.66
CA MET A 10 17.11 8.93 -5.90
C MET A 10 17.70 10.31 -6.16
N VAL A 11 17.06 11.12 -7.01
CA VAL A 11 17.54 12.49 -7.29
C VAL A 11 17.56 13.34 -6.03
N GLU A 12 16.56 13.22 -5.15
CA GLU A 12 16.58 13.91 -3.85
C GLU A 12 17.77 13.45 -3.00
N ILE A 13 17.98 12.14 -2.87
CA ILE A 13 19.06 11.56 -2.06
C ILE A 13 20.42 12.00 -2.58
N TYR A 14 20.69 11.85 -3.88
CA TYR A 14 21.95 12.27 -4.49
C TYR A 14 22.19 13.78 -4.35
N SER A 15 21.17 14.60 -4.59
CA SER A 15 21.27 16.07 -4.48
C SER A 15 21.42 16.56 -3.03
N SER A 16 21.21 15.69 -2.05
CA SER A 16 21.43 16.00 -0.64
C SER A 16 22.90 15.98 -0.26
N GLY A 17 23.74 15.30 -1.05
CA GLY A 17 25.09 14.94 -0.66
C GLY A 17 25.13 13.93 0.49
N TRP A 18 26.33 13.63 0.97
CA TRP A 18 26.51 12.73 2.12
C TRP A 18 26.00 13.37 3.41
N PRO A 19 25.25 12.63 4.24
CA PRO A 19 24.87 13.08 5.57
C PRO A 19 26.10 13.33 6.45
N THR A 20 26.01 14.24 7.42
CA THR A 20 27.14 14.61 8.29
C THR A 20 27.69 13.45 9.14
N ASN A 21 26.88 12.41 9.36
CA ASN A 21 27.24 11.19 10.09
C ASN A 21 27.81 10.08 9.20
N VAL A 22 28.02 10.33 7.90
CA VAL A 22 28.61 9.39 6.95
C VAL A 22 29.89 10.01 6.40
N LYS A 23 31.03 9.56 6.91
CA LYS A 23 32.36 10.04 6.56
C LYS A 23 33.24 8.93 6.01
N THR A 24 33.16 7.73 6.58
CA THR A 24 33.97 6.58 6.16
C THR A 24 33.34 5.84 5.00
N GLU A 25 34.14 5.05 4.30
CA GLU A 25 33.69 4.25 3.16
C GLU A 25 32.71 3.14 3.60
N GLU A 26 32.93 2.60 4.80
CA GLU A 26 32.07 1.62 5.47
C GLU A 26 30.69 2.21 5.77
N GLU A 27 30.63 3.44 6.30
CA GLU A 27 29.38 4.13 6.58
C GLU A 27 28.58 4.44 5.30
N LYS A 28 29.27 4.80 4.21
CA LYS A 28 28.64 5.01 2.90
C LYS A 28 28.04 3.72 2.36
N ARG A 29 28.78 2.61 2.47
CA ARG A 29 28.32 1.29 2.04
C ARG A 29 27.09 0.84 2.83
N GLU A 30 27.11 1.04 4.15
CA GLU A 30 25.98 0.74 5.03
C GLU A 30 24.78 1.63 4.73
N PHE A 31 25.01 2.92 4.43
CA PHE A 31 23.96 3.83 3.98
C PHE A 31 23.26 3.31 2.70
N CYS A 32 24.02 2.96 1.67
CA CYS A 32 23.47 2.41 0.43
C CYS A 32 22.76 1.06 0.66
N ARG A 33 23.32 0.18 1.50
CA ARG A 33 22.72 -1.12 1.83
C ARG A 33 21.33 -0.97 2.45
N ARG A 34 21.17 -0.07 3.42
CA ARG A 34 19.87 0.18 4.07
C ARG A 34 18.79 0.66 3.10
N TYR A 35 19.13 1.54 2.15
CA TYR A 35 18.19 1.98 1.12
C TYR A 35 17.83 0.87 0.12
N LYS A 36 18.78 -0.01 -0.19
CA LYS A 36 18.54 -1.18 -1.05
C LYS A 36 17.63 -2.21 -0.38
N GLU A 37 17.83 -2.49 0.89
CA GLU A 37 17.04 -3.49 1.62
C GLU A 37 15.63 -2.99 1.95
N LYS A 38 15.51 -1.74 2.38
CA LYS A 38 14.23 -1.20 2.85
C LYS A 38 13.32 -0.70 1.72
N GLU A 39 13.91 -0.02 0.74
CA GLU A 39 13.16 0.72 -0.29
C GLU A 39 13.41 0.15 -1.70
N HIS A 40 14.24 -0.89 -1.83
CA HIS A 40 14.69 -1.46 -3.11
C HIS A 40 15.39 -0.45 -4.04
N ILE A 41 16.03 0.57 -3.44
CA ILE A 41 16.72 1.66 -4.13
C ILE A 41 18.21 1.35 -4.26
N HIS A 42 18.72 1.37 -5.49
CA HIS A 42 20.12 1.06 -5.78
C HIS A 42 20.94 2.35 -5.89
N LEU A 43 21.75 2.64 -4.86
CA LEU A 43 22.59 3.82 -4.78
C LEU A 43 24.06 3.48 -5.11
N ASP A 44 24.30 3.06 -6.35
CA ASP A 44 25.58 2.45 -6.74
C ASP A 44 26.62 3.51 -7.18
N ASP A 45 26.18 4.68 -7.64
CA ASP A 45 27.07 5.74 -8.12
C ASP A 45 27.35 6.78 -7.02
N TRP A 46 28.51 6.66 -6.38
CA TRP A 46 28.90 7.49 -5.24
C TRP A 46 29.32 8.90 -5.68
N SER A 47 29.69 9.08 -6.96
CA SER A 47 30.11 10.38 -7.52
C SER A 47 28.95 11.38 -7.62
N ARG A 48 27.71 10.88 -7.66
CA ARG A 48 26.50 11.69 -7.78
C ARG A 48 26.05 12.33 -6.46
N PHE A 49 26.63 11.95 -5.33
CA PHE A 49 26.34 12.56 -4.02
C PHE A 49 26.94 13.96 -3.91
N VAL A 50 26.34 14.90 -4.62
CA VAL A 50 26.75 16.30 -4.67
C VAL A 50 25.63 17.16 -4.11
N LYS A 51 25.95 17.95 -3.08
CA LYS A 51 24.99 18.86 -2.45
C LYS A 51 24.52 19.90 -3.48
N ASN A 52 23.25 19.79 -3.88
CA ASN A 52 22.58 20.71 -4.79
C ASN A 52 21.20 21.06 -4.22
N PRO A 53 21.06 22.20 -3.53
CA PRO A 53 19.83 22.58 -2.85
C PRO A 53 18.66 22.79 -3.83
N GLY A 54 18.94 23.32 -5.03
CA GLY A 54 17.92 23.57 -6.06
C GLY A 54 17.32 22.27 -6.62
N LYS A 55 18.17 21.34 -7.06
CA LYS A 55 17.72 20.01 -7.53
C LYS A 55 17.00 19.25 -6.43
N ARG A 56 17.49 19.34 -5.19
CA ARG A 56 16.83 18.73 -4.03
C ARG A 56 15.42 19.32 -3.81
N ALA A 57 15.29 20.64 -3.85
CA ALA A 57 14.00 21.30 -3.65
C ALA A 57 12.98 20.88 -4.72
N VAL A 58 13.39 20.82 -5.99
CA VAL A 58 12.54 20.34 -7.09
C VAL A 58 12.13 18.89 -6.90
N ALA A 59 13.08 17.99 -6.58
CA ALA A 59 12.78 16.58 -6.33
C ALA A 59 11.80 16.40 -5.16
N LYS A 60 12.00 17.15 -4.07
CA LYS A 60 11.11 17.13 -2.90
C LYS A 60 9.72 17.67 -3.22
N LEU A 61 9.63 18.74 -4.00
CA LEU A 61 8.36 19.27 -4.48
C LEU A 61 7.62 18.23 -5.32
N MET A 62 8.30 17.59 -6.27
CA MET A 62 7.73 16.53 -7.11
C MET A 62 7.21 15.36 -6.26
N LEU A 63 7.96 14.90 -5.26
CA LEU A 63 7.50 13.84 -4.35
C LEU A 63 6.26 14.24 -3.57
N ASN A 64 6.23 15.47 -3.02
CA ASN A 64 5.05 15.98 -2.32
C ASN A 64 3.83 16.05 -3.26
N SER A 65 4.02 16.53 -4.49
CA SER A 65 2.97 16.59 -5.51
C SER A 65 2.42 15.20 -5.85
N LEU A 66 3.27 14.18 -5.96
CA LEU A 66 2.85 12.81 -6.24
C LEU A 66 1.98 12.22 -5.11
N VAL A 67 2.34 12.50 -3.85
CA VAL A 67 1.54 12.06 -2.69
C VAL A 67 0.18 12.75 -2.68
N VAL A 68 0.15 14.07 -2.91
CA VAL A 68 -1.11 14.85 -2.98
C VAL A 68 -1.97 14.37 -4.14
N GLN A 69 -1.39 14.16 -5.32
CA GLN A 69 -2.11 13.64 -6.49
C GLN A 69 -2.73 12.26 -6.20
N SER A 70 -1.97 11.37 -5.58
CA SER A 70 -2.43 10.02 -5.22
C SER A 70 -3.58 10.05 -4.19
N ALA A 71 -3.58 11.01 -3.28
CA ALA A 71 -4.67 11.22 -2.34
C ALA A 71 -5.91 11.82 -3.03
N ASN A 72 -5.70 12.84 -3.86
CA ASN A 72 -6.77 13.51 -4.60
C ASN A 72 -7.48 12.57 -5.57
N GLN A 73 -6.77 11.67 -6.24
CA GLN A 73 -7.39 10.69 -7.15
C GLN A 73 -8.48 9.87 -6.44
N ARG A 74 -8.27 9.47 -5.19
CA ARG A 74 -9.27 8.72 -4.40
C ARG A 74 -10.46 9.57 -4.00
N LEU A 75 -10.23 10.85 -3.74
CA LEU A 75 -11.27 11.80 -3.36
C LEU A 75 -12.13 12.19 -4.55
N CYS A 76 -11.52 12.49 -5.71
CA CYS A 76 -12.23 12.81 -6.95
C CYS A 76 -13.21 11.69 -7.33
N SER A 77 -12.79 10.42 -7.32
CA SER A 77 -13.71 9.31 -7.63
C SER A 77 -14.92 9.21 -6.68
N ARG A 78 -14.76 9.57 -5.40
CA ARG A 78 -15.88 9.59 -4.43
C ARG A 78 -16.79 10.80 -4.62
N ILE A 79 -16.21 11.96 -4.95
CA ILE A 79 -16.95 13.20 -5.21
C ILE A 79 -17.76 13.07 -6.50
N ASP A 80 -17.20 12.45 -7.54
CA ASP A 80 -17.88 12.21 -8.82
C ASP A 80 -19.11 11.33 -8.61
N GLU A 81 -18.98 10.25 -7.83
CA GLU A 81 -20.11 9.36 -7.50
C GLU A 81 -21.19 10.09 -6.66
N LEU A 82 -20.78 10.90 -5.68
CA LEU A 82 -21.72 11.66 -4.86
C LEU A 82 -22.49 12.72 -5.68
N THR A 83 -21.79 13.40 -6.58
CA THR A 83 -22.37 14.38 -7.51
C THR A 83 -23.37 13.71 -8.45
N ARG A 84 -23.03 12.51 -8.95
CA ARG A 84 -23.91 11.69 -9.79
C ARG A 84 -25.20 11.34 -9.04
N VAL A 85 -25.09 10.81 -7.83
CA VAL A 85 -26.26 10.45 -7.00
C VAL A 85 -27.09 11.67 -6.63
N HIS A 86 -26.46 12.80 -6.29
CA HIS A 86 -27.19 14.02 -5.96
C HIS A 86 -28.03 14.52 -7.13
N SER A 87 -27.51 14.38 -8.36
CA SER A 87 -28.17 14.79 -9.60
C SER A 87 -29.30 13.85 -10.05
N MET A 88 -29.51 12.69 -9.39
CA MET A 88 -30.58 11.75 -9.73
C MET A 88 -31.96 12.25 -9.30
N LYS A 89 -32.99 11.83 -10.04
CA LYS A 89 -34.40 12.09 -9.69
C LYS A 89 -34.79 11.33 -8.42
N CYS A 90 -35.73 11.86 -7.64
CA CYS A 90 -36.17 11.26 -6.36
C CYS A 90 -36.59 9.79 -6.48
N HIS A 91 -37.27 9.41 -7.57
CA HIS A 91 -37.70 8.02 -7.78
C HIS A 91 -36.51 7.07 -7.98
N GLU A 92 -35.49 7.48 -8.72
CA GLU A 92 -34.30 6.67 -8.96
C GLU A 92 -33.46 6.50 -7.68
N LYS A 93 -33.40 7.53 -6.84
CA LYS A 93 -32.79 7.45 -5.49
C LYS A 93 -33.50 6.42 -4.62
N ALA A 94 -34.83 6.38 -4.64
CA ALA A 94 -35.61 5.42 -3.86
C ALA A 94 -35.35 3.96 -4.32
N LEU A 95 -35.26 3.72 -5.63
CA LEU A 95 -34.91 2.41 -6.18
C LEU A 95 -33.51 1.95 -5.76
N LEU A 96 -32.52 2.85 -5.77
CA LEU A 96 -31.17 2.55 -5.29
C LEU A 96 -31.15 2.19 -3.81
N VAL A 97 -31.86 2.94 -2.96
CA VAL A 97 -31.93 2.67 -1.52
C VAL A 97 -32.53 1.29 -1.25
N ASN A 98 -33.63 0.95 -1.92
CA ASN A 98 -34.25 -0.38 -1.78
C ASN A 98 -33.28 -1.50 -2.20
N ARG A 99 -32.57 -1.32 -3.31
CA ARG A 99 -31.57 -2.29 -3.77
C ARG A 99 -30.41 -2.46 -2.80
N ILE A 100 -29.96 -1.38 -2.17
CA ILE A 100 -28.92 -1.41 -1.13
C ILE A 100 -29.41 -2.20 0.10
N ILE A 101 -30.66 -2.03 0.50
CA ILE A 101 -31.25 -2.78 1.62
C ILE A 101 -31.26 -4.28 1.31
N GLU A 102 -31.71 -4.67 0.11
CA GLU A 102 -31.69 -6.07 -0.35
C GLU A 102 -30.28 -6.65 -0.31
N LEU A 103 -29.30 -5.94 -0.89
CA LEU A 103 -27.92 -6.41 -0.94
C LEU A 103 -27.30 -6.53 0.46
N LYS A 104 -27.60 -5.61 1.38
CA LYS A 104 -27.14 -5.72 2.78
C LYS A 104 -27.70 -6.96 3.47
N ALA A 105 -28.96 -7.30 3.22
CA ALA A 105 -29.56 -8.52 3.77
C ALA A 105 -28.86 -9.78 3.23
N VAL A 106 -28.61 -9.84 1.92
CA VAL A 106 -27.89 -10.97 1.29
C VAL A 106 -26.45 -11.09 1.84
N VAL A 107 -25.74 -9.98 1.98
CA VAL A 107 -24.37 -10.00 2.54
C VAL A 107 -24.36 -10.47 4.00
N ALA A 108 -25.38 -10.12 4.79
CA ALA A 108 -25.49 -10.59 6.17
C ALA A 108 -25.72 -12.11 6.23
N GLN A 109 -26.56 -12.66 5.34
CA GLN A 109 -26.81 -14.11 5.23
C GLN A 109 -25.53 -14.88 4.86
N LEU A 110 -24.83 -14.42 3.82
CA LEU A 110 -23.56 -15.03 3.40
C LEU A 110 -22.50 -14.98 4.49
N LYS A 111 -22.43 -13.87 5.25
CA LYS A 111 -21.52 -13.78 6.40
C LYS A 111 -21.86 -14.79 7.49
N SER A 112 -23.14 -14.95 7.84
CA SER A 112 -23.53 -15.96 8.82
C SER A 112 -23.18 -17.37 8.38
N GLU A 113 -23.47 -17.73 7.12
CA GLU A 113 -23.16 -19.05 6.55
C GLU A 113 -21.66 -19.35 6.54
N ASN A 114 -20.83 -18.35 6.20
CA ASN A 114 -19.38 -18.51 6.18
C ASN A 114 -18.78 -18.66 7.60
N THR A 115 -19.45 -18.11 8.62
CA THR A 115 -19.04 -18.28 10.03
C THR A 115 -19.43 -19.67 10.55
N THR A 116 -20.54 -20.24 10.08
CA THR A 116 -20.99 -21.59 10.47
C THR A 116 -20.13 -22.70 9.85
N MET A 117 -19.51 -22.46 8.69
CA MET A 117 -18.60 -23.40 8.03
C MET A 117 -17.24 -23.54 8.72
N GLU A 118 -16.83 -22.56 9.55
CA GLU A 118 -15.56 -22.56 10.29
C GLU A 118 -15.66 -23.32 11.64
N GLU A 119 -16.88 -23.62 12.12
CA GLU A 119 -17.15 -24.31 13.40
C GLU A 119 -17.40 -25.83 13.27
N LEU A 120 -17.15 -26.46 12.12
CA LEU A 120 -17.16 -27.93 12.03
C LEU A 120 -15.90 -28.47 12.74
N PRO A 121 -16.03 -29.20 13.87
CA PRO A 121 -14.87 -29.72 14.58
C PRO A 121 -14.18 -30.74 13.67
N LEU A 122 -12.89 -30.50 13.42
CA LEU A 122 -11.98 -31.49 12.84
C LEU A 122 -12.23 -32.84 13.52
N GLY A 123 -12.82 -33.75 12.74
CA GLY A 123 -13.22 -35.08 13.19
C GLY A 123 -12.07 -35.76 13.92
N LYS A 124 -12.38 -36.29 15.11
CA LYS A 124 -11.50 -37.15 15.89
C LYS A 124 -10.84 -38.18 14.97
N VAL A 125 -9.52 -38.13 14.86
CA VAL A 125 -8.72 -39.23 14.34
C VAL A 125 -8.95 -40.43 15.26
N CYS A 126 -9.71 -41.42 14.77
CA CYS A 126 -9.78 -42.73 15.38
C CYS A 126 -8.39 -43.38 15.29
N THR A 127 -7.64 -43.39 16.38
CA THR A 127 -6.53 -44.34 16.52
C THR A 127 -7.13 -45.66 17.00
N GLU A 128 -7.40 -46.54 16.04
CA GLU A 128 -7.70 -47.95 16.33
C GLU A 128 -6.47 -48.59 17.00
N GLY A 129 -6.73 -49.29 18.10
CA GLY A 129 -5.75 -50.11 18.78
C GLY A 129 -5.32 -51.31 17.92
N GLY A 130 -4.03 -51.61 17.95
CA GLY A 130 -3.45 -52.88 17.51
C GLY A 130 -2.55 -53.44 18.61
N PRO A 131 -2.40 -54.77 18.72
CA PRO A 131 -2.43 -55.46 20.02
C PRO A 131 -1.05 -55.75 20.63
N THR A 132 -1.11 -56.03 21.94
CA THR A 132 -0.10 -56.71 22.77
C THR A 132 0.54 -57.93 22.11
N SER A 133 1.86 -58.12 22.29
CA SER A 133 2.43 -59.39 22.77
C SER A 133 3.89 -59.25 23.21
N LYS A 134 4.23 -60.12 24.17
CA LYS A 134 5.52 -60.35 24.82
C LYS A 134 6.59 -60.85 23.86
#